data_AF-A0A2G5DND3-F1
#
_entry.id   AF-A0A2G5DND3-F1
#
_cell.length_a   1.000
_cell.length_b   1.000
_cell.length_c   1.000
_cell.angle_alpha   90.00
_cell.angle_beta   90.00
_cell.angle_gamma   90.00
#
_symmetry.space_group_name_H-M   'P 1'
#
loop_
_entity.id
_entity.type
_entity.pdbx_description
1 polymer ?
#
loop_
_entity_poly.entity_id
_entity_poly.type
_entity_poly.pdbx_seq_one_letter_code
_entity_poly.pdbx_strand_id
1 'polypeptide(L)'
;MAVGKNKRISKGKKGGKKKTVDPFAKKDWYDIKAPSLFSVKNVGKTLVSRTQGTKIASEGLKHRVFEISLADLQGDEDQSYRKIRLRVEDVQGRNVLTNFWGMDFTTDKLRSLVRKWQSLIEAHVDVKTTDNYTLRMFCIGFTKRRPNQVKRTTYAQTSQIRQIRRKMTEIMVNQAQSCDLKELVQKFIPEMIGKEIEKATHSIYPLQNVFIRKVKILKAPKFDLGKLMEFRFMGTTQKMLV
;
A
#
# COMPACT_ATOMS: atom_id res chain seq x y z
N MET A 1 65.84 33.43 -42.14
CA MET A 1 64.56 32.98 -42.74
C MET A 1 63.90 31.96 -41.84
N ALA A 2 62.57 31.98 -41.82
CA ALA A 2 61.70 31.44 -40.78
C ALA A 2 61.54 29.91 -40.75
N VAL A 3 61.30 29.43 -39.52
CA VAL A 3 60.44 28.34 -39.04
C VAL A 3 59.73 27.47 -40.09
N GLY A 4 59.85 26.13 -39.97
CA GLY A 4 59.02 25.20 -40.75
C GLY A 4 59.07 23.71 -40.38
N LYS A 5 58.99 23.32 -39.10
CA LYS A 5 58.75 21.92 -38.70
C LYS A 5 57.28 21.54 -39.00
N ASN A 6 57.03 20.92 -40.15
CA ASN A 6 55.70 20.40 -40.50
C ASN A 6 55.42 19.06 -39.78
N LYS A 7 54.96 19.14 -38.54
CA LYS A 7 54.40 18.00 -37.79
C LYS A 7 52.93 17.80 -38.21
N ARG A 8 52.68 17.21 -39.38
CA ARG A 8 51.34 16.70 -39.73
C ARG A 8 51.10 15.39 -38.98
N ILE A 9 50.83 15.50 -37.68
CA ILE A 9 50.06 14.49 -36.96
C ILE A 9 48.64 14.63 -37.48
N SER A 10 48.16 13.63 -38.21
CA SER A 10 46.73 13.42 -38.45
C SER A 10 46.01 13.61 -37.12
N LYS A 11 45.30 14.73 -36.96
CA LYS A 11 44.38 14.92 -35.84
C LYS A 11 43.32 13.82 -36.00
N GLY A 12 43.58 12.68 -35.35
CA GLY A 12 42.57 11.70 -35.03
C GLY A 12 41.40 12.48 -34.46
N LYS A 13 40.26 12.35 -35.12
CA LYS A 13 39.01 13.01 -34.77
C LYS A 13 38.67 12.58 -33.35
N LYS A 14 39.18 13.35 -32.38
CA LYS A 14 39.05 13.13 -30.94
C LYS A 14 37.55 13.00 -30.69
N GLY A 15 37.11 11.80 -30.34
CA GLY A 15 35.71 11.37 -30.33
C GLY A 15 34.82 12.50 -29.85
N GLY A 16 33.89 12.93 -30.71
CA GLY A 16 33.07 14.11 -30.47
C GLY A 16 32.52 14.06 -29.05
N LYS A 17 32.85 15.07 -28.23
CA LYS A 17 32.24 15.27 -26.91
C LYS A 17 30.75 15.07 -27.10
N LYS A 18 30.20 13.98 -26.55
CA LYS A 18 28.74 13.75 -26.51
C LYS A 18 28.15 15.07 -26.03
N LYS A 19 27.28 15.69 -26.84
CA LYS A 19 26.57 16.90 -26.43
C LYS A 19 26.03 16.65 -25.03
N THR A 20 26.34 17.54 -24.09
CA THR A 20 25.78 17.48 -22.74
C THR A 20 24.28 17.76 -22.88
N VAL A 21 23.51 16.69 -23.08
CA VAL A 21 22.06 16.74 -23.18
C VAL A 21 21.50 16.61 -21.77
N ASP A 22 20.58 17.49 -21.40
CA ASP A 22 19.87 17.44 -20.14
C ASP A 22 19.29 16.02 -19.91
N PRO A 23 19.62 15.36 -18.79
CA PRO A 23 19.05 14.08 -18.43
C PRO A 23 17.51 14.04 -18.41
N PHE A 24 16.82 15.15 -18.13
CA PHE A 24 15.36 15.23 -18.13
C PHE A 24 14.73 15.24 -19.53
N ALA A 25 15.45 15.73 -20.54
CA ALA A 25 14.98 15.71 -21.93
C ALA A 25 14.81 14.28 -22.48
N LYS A 26 15.41 13.28 -21.82
CA LYS A 26 15.33 11.87 -22.18
C LYS A 26 14.26 11.10 -21.38
N LYS A 27 13.47 11.77 -20.55
CA LYS A 27 12.45 11.15 -19.69
C LYS A 27 11.05 11.46 -20.19
N ASP A 28 10.17 10.49 -20.09
CA ASP A 28 8.76 10.62 -20.40
C ASP A 28 7.93 10.53 -19.11
N TRP A 29 6.84 11.28 -19.08
CA TRP A 29 5.91 11.34 -17.95
C TRP A 29 4.77 10.33 -18.11
N TYR A 30 4.44 9.69 -16.99
CA TYR A 30 3.41 8.68 -16.87
C TYR A 30 2.48 9.02 -15.70
N ASP A 31 1.18 8.84 -15.91
CA ASP A 31 0.16 9.09 -14.90
C ASP A 31 -0.16 7.80 -14.14
N ILE A 32 -0.02 7.84 -12.81
CA ILE A 32 -0.35 6.70 -11.93
C ILE A 32 -1.85 6.69 -11.68
N LYS A 33 -2.48 5.55 -11.97
CA LYS A 33 -3.91 5.33 -11.74
C LYS A 33 -4.13 4.34 -10.60
N ALA A 34 -4.94 4.74 -9.63
CA ALA A 34 -5.41 3.86 -8.55
C ALA A 34 -6.45 2.85 -9.07
N PRO A 35 -6.61 1.70 -8.37
CA PRO A 35 -7.75 0.80 -8.56
C PRO A 35 -9.10 1.52 -8.37
N SER A 36 -10.18 0.99 -8.96
CA SER A 36 -11.54 1.53 -8.79
C SER A 36 -12.11 1.43 -7.37
N LEU A 37 -11.39 0.77 -6.45
CA LEU A 37 -11.68 0.68 -5.03
C LEU A 37 -11.66 2.03 -4.32
N PHE A 38 -10.90 2.99 -4.84
CA PHE A 38 -10.72 4.32 -4.28
C PHE A 38 -11.50 5.35 -5.08
N SER A 39 -11.98 6.40 -4.40
CA SER A 39 -12.70 7.50 -5.03
C SER A 39 -11.84 8.23 -6.07
N VAL A 40 -10.61 8.57 -5.69
CA VAL A 40 -9.68 9.30 -6.54
C VAL A 40 -8.83 8.33 -7.35
N LYS A 41 -9.04 8.35 -8.68
CA LYS A 41 -8.27 7.50 -9.61
C LYS A 41 -6.89 8.06 -9.96
N ASN A 42 -6.71 9.38 -9.88
CA ASN A 42 -5.44 10.02 -10.27
C ASN A 42 -4.58 10.23 -9.03
N VAL A 43 -3.52 9.44 -8.90
CA VAL A 43 -2.70 9.43 -7.69
C VAL A 43 -1.50 10.37 -7.80
N GLY A 44 -0.91 10.44 -8.99
CA GLY A 44 0.27 11.24 -9.21
C GLY A 44 0.91 10.97 -10.56
N LYS A 45 2.11 11.52 -10.76
CA LYS A 45 2.89 11.38 -11.98
C LYS A 45 4.27 10.84 -11.68
N THR A 46 4.80 10.02 -12.57
CA THR A 46 6.18 9.56 -12.50
C THR A 46 6.89 9.71 -13.83
N LEU A 47 8.20 9.87 -13.75
CA LEU A 47 9.08 10.03 -14.89
C LEU A 47 9.97 8.80 -15.02
N VAL A 48 10.09 8.29 -16.24
CA VAL A 48 10.98 7.17 -16.58
C VAL A 48 11.72 7.50 -17.86
N SER A 49 12.95 6.99 -17.99
CA SER A 49 13.75 7.14 -19.19
C SER A 49 13.00 6.58 -20.40
N ARG A 50 12.97 7.34 -21.49
CA ARG A 50 12.40 6.92 -22.76
C ARG A 50 13.03 5.60 -23.21
N THR A 51 12.23 4.75 -23.84
CA THR A 51 12.68 3.48 -24.42
C THR A 51 13.87 3.71 -25.35
N GLN A 52 14.96 3.01 -25.11
CA GLN A 52 16.19 3.09 -25.91
C GLN A 52 16.72 1.68 -26.18
N GLY A 53 16.72 1.28 -27.45
CA GLY A 53 17.16 -0.06 -27.87
C GLY A 53 16.35 -1.14 -27.16
N THR A 54 17.04 -2.01 -26.43
CA THR A 54 16.46 -3.14 -25.68
C THR A 54 15.89 -2.76 -24.31
N LYS A 55 16.08 -1.53 -23.83
CA LYS A 55 15.56 -1.09 -22.52
C LYS A 55 14.21 -0.41 -22.71
N ILE A 56 13.13 -1.16 -22.42
CA ILE A 56 11.76 -0.69 -22.53
C ILE A 56 11.37 0.10 -21.28
N ALA A 57 10.79 1.29 -21.46
CA ALA A 57 10.36 2.15 -20.36
C ALA A 57 9.28 1.51 -19.47
N SER A 58 8.35 0.75 -20.07
CA SER A 58 7.25 0.09 -19.35
C SER A 58 7.75 -0.99 -18.38
N GLU A 59 8.76 -1.78 -18.77
CA GLU A 59 9.38 -2.77 -17.89
C GLU A 59 10.06 -2.11 -16.68
N GLY A 60 10.70 -0.96 -16.90
CA GLY A 60 11.30 -0.19 -15.81
C GLY A 60 10.30 0.41 -14.82
N LEU A 61 9.02 0.54 -15.21
CA LEU A 61 7.92 1.01 -14.37
C LEU A 61 7.24 -0.12 -13.59
N LYS A 62 7.14 -1.30 -14.20
CA LYS A 62 6.49 -2.45 -13.58
C LYS A 62 7.16 -2.79 -12.24
N HIS A 63 6.32 -3.23 -11.31
CA HIS A 63 6.71 -3.63 -9.96
C HIS A 63 7.26 -2.54 -9.03
N ARG A 64 7.32 -1.28 -9.46
CA ARG A 64 7.51 -0.17 -8.53
C ARG A 64 6.35 -0.09 -7.56
N VAL A 65 6.65 0.27 -6.31
CA VAL A 65 5.66 0.43 -5.24
C VAL A 65 5.59 1.89 -4.85
N PHE A 66 4.38 2.45 -4.87
CA PHE A 66 4.08 3.80 -4.42
C PHE A 66 3.38 3.73 -3.08
N GLU A 67 3.76 4.61 -2.16
CA GLU A 67 3.14 4.75 -0.84
C GLU A 67 2.38 6.08 -0.83
N ILE A 68 1.06 6.02 -0.65
CA ILE A 68 0.17 7.18 -0.66
C ILE A 68 -0.73 7.12 0.59
N SER A 69 -1.16 8.27 1.10
CA SER A 69 -2.12 8.30 2.20
C SER A 69 -3.52 7.88 1.72
N LEU A 70 -4.31 7.26 2.58
CA LEU A 70 -5.70 6.93 2.26
C LEU A 70 -6.56 8.20 2.15
N ALA A 71 -6.20 9.27 2.87
CA ALA A 71 -6.85 10.57 2.76
C ALA A 71 -6.81 11.11 1.33
N ASP A 72 -5.65 11.06 0.67
CA ASP A 72 -5.51 11.54 -0.72
C ASP A 72 -6.30 10.69 -1.73
N LEU A 73 -6.52 9.40 -1.41
CA LEU A 73 -7.25 8.46 -2.26
C LEU A 73 -8.77 8.56 -2.11
N GLN A 74 -9.26 8.99 -0.94
CA GLN A 74 -10.69 9.02 -0.62
C GLN A 74 -11.27 10.44 -0.47
N GLY A 75 -10.42 11.44 -0.21
CA GLY A 75 -10.82 12.80 0.11
C GLY A 75 -11.26 12.99 1.58
N ASP A 76 -10.82 12.11 2.48
CA ASP A 76 -11.20 12.12 3.90
C ASP A 76 -9.95 12.24 4.80
N GLU A 77 -9.81 13.39 5.47
CA GLU A 77 -8.64 13.72 6.30
C GLU A 77 -8.51 12.85 7.57
N ASP A 78 -9.63 12.31 8.06
CA ASP A 78 -9.64 11.46 9.26
C ASP A 78 -8.80 10.19 9.06
N GLN A 79 -8.61 9.78 7.80
CA GLN A 79 -7.89 8.56 7.41
C GLN A 79 -6.44 8.83 6.97
N SER A 80 -5.93 10.05 7.19
CA SER A 80 -4.57 10.48 6.82
C SER A 80 -3.45 9.60 7.39
N TYR A 81 -3.66 9.00 8.56
CA TYR A 81 -2.67 8.15 9.22
C TYR A 81 -2.47 6.77 8.56
N ARG A 82 -3.29 6.41 7.58
CA ARG A 82 -3.22 5.13 6.88
C ARG A 82 -2.48 5.30 5.57
N LYS A 83 -1.41 4.54 5.40
CA LYS A 83 -0.62 4.52 4.18
C LYS A 83 -0.92 3.27 3.39
N ILE A 84 -1.24 3.45 2.12
CA ILE A 84 -1.53 2.37 1.19
C ILE A 84 -0.37 2.25 0.21
N ARG A 85 0.06 1.00 0.00
CA ARG A 85 1.09 0.64 -0.95
C ARG A 85 0.43 0.10 -2.20
N LEU A 86 0.66 0.79 -3.31
CA LEU A 86 0.17 0.42 -4.64
C LEU A 86 1.35 -0.04 -5.50
N ARG A 87 1.30 -1.26 -6.01
CA ARG A 87 2.33 -1.80 -6.92
C ARG A 87 1.88 -1.66 -8.36
N VAL A 88 2.79 -1.23 -9.23
CA VAL A 88 2.54 -1.23 -10.68
C VAL A 88 2.53 -2.66 -11.20
N GLU A 89 1.44 -3.05 -11.84
CA GLU A 89 1.33 -4.34 -12.51
C GLU A 89 1.45 -4.20 -14.03
N ASP A 90 0.78 -3.20 -14.61
CA ASP A 90 0.80 -2.98 -16.06
C ASP A 90 0.84 -1.51 -16.46
N VAL A 91 1.24 -1.24 -17.70
CA VAL A 91 1.34 0.11 -18.27
C VAL A 91 0.64 0.14 -19.63
N GLN A 92 -0.39 0.99 -19.75
CA GLN A 92 -1.19 1.16 -20.96
C GLN A 92 -1.00 2.58 -21.49
N GLY A 93 -0.24 2.70 -22.58
CA GLY A 93 0.17 4.01 -23.11
C GLY A 93 0.94 4.81 -22.06
N ARG A 94 0.38 5.94 -21.60
CA ARG A 94 0.95 6.77 -20.53
C ARG A 94 0.31 6.52 -19.14
N ASN A 95 -0.68 5.63 -19.06
CA ASN A 95 -1.35 5.30 -17.81
C ASN A 95 -0.68 4.08 -17.16
N VAL A 96 -0.35 4.22 -15.89
CA VAL A 96 0.23 3.15 -15.07
C VAL A 96 -0.87 2.56 -14.21
N LEU A 97 -1.13 1.26 -14.38
CA LEU A 97 -2.12 0.52 -13.62
C LEU A 97 -1.49 -0.05 -12.37
N THR A 98 -2.09 0.25 -11.23
CA THR A 98 -1.62 -0.20 -9.92
C THR A 98 -2.63 -1.12 -9.26
N ASN A 99 -2.11 -2.04 -8.44
CA ASN A 99 -2.88 -2.93 -7.58
C ASN A 99 -2.46 -2.74 -6.12
N PHE A 100 -3.33 -3.13 -5.19
CA PHE A 100 -3.04 -3.11 -3.77
C PHE A 100 -1.91 -4.09 -3.43
N TRP A 101 -0.87 -3.59 -2.75
CA TRP A 101 0.29 -4.38 -2.34
C TRP A 101 0.43 -4.50 -0.82
N GLY A 102 -0.08 -3.53 -0.08
CA GLY A 102 -0.05 -3.56 1.37
C GLY A 102 -0.55 -2.27 2.00
N MET A 103 -0.59 -2.29 3.32
CA MET A 103 -1.06 -1.18 4.15
C MET A 103 -0.14 -1.02 5.36
N ASP A 104 0.14 0.21 5.76
CA ASP A 104 0.89 0.52 6.98
C ASP A 104 0.28 1.74 7.68
N PHE A 105 0.65 1.93 8.93
CA PHE A 105 0.31 3.13 9.70
C PHE A 105 1.42 4.17 9.61
N THR A 106 1.07 5.44 9.76
CA THR A 106 2.04 6.49 10.03
C THR A 106 2.65 6.31 11.42
N THR A 107 3.89 6.77 11.59
CA THR A 107 4.62 6.60 12.85
C THR A 107 4.05 7.46 13.97
N ASP A 108 3.55 8.64 13.64
CA ASP A 108 2.88 9.59 14.53
C ASP A 108 1.62 8.99 15.16
N LYS A 109 0.71 8.41 14.35
CA LYS A 109 -0.49 7.77 14.87
C LYS A 109 -0.16 6.59 15.78
N LEU A 110 0.81 5.75 15.41
CA LEU A 110 1.19 4.63 16.25
C LEU A 110 1.73 5.10 17.61
N ARG A 111 2.61 6.11 17.61
CA ARG A 111 3.17 6.69 18.83
C ARG A 111 2.12 7.38 19.70
N SER A 112 1.09 7.99 19.10
CA SER A 112 0.03 8.67 19.86
C SER A 112 -0.96 7.71 20.53
N LEU A 113 -1.17 6.53 19.95
CA LEU A 113 -2.01 5.45 20.51
C LEU A 113 -1.33 4.74 21.69
N VAL A 114 -0.01 4.52 21.60
CA VAL A 114 0.77 3.86 22.65
C VAL A 114 1.00 4.82 23.82
N ARG A 115 0.10 4.77 24.80
CA ARG A 115 0.20 5.49 26.08
C ARG A 115 0.51 4.54 27.24
N LYS A 116 1.09 5.09 28.31
CA LYS A 116 1.29 4.37 29.58
C LYS A 116 -0.07 4.05 30.25
N TRP A 117 -0.05 3.14 31.22
CA TRP A 117 -1.20 2.78 32.09
C TRP A 117 -2.33 1.96 31.46
N GLN A 118 -2.07 1.38 30.28
CA GLN A 118 -2.95 0.45 29.57
C GLN A 118 -2.12 -0.71 29.02
N SER A 119 -2.74 -1.86 28.78
CA SER A 119 -2.08 -2.99 28.13
C SER A 119 -2.17 -2.84 26.62
N LEU A 120 -1.04 -3.09 25.95
CA LEU A 120 -0.98 -3.26 24.50
C LEU A 120 -1.20 -4.74 24.16
N ILE A 121 -2.10 -5.01 23.23
CA ILE A 121 -2.39 -6.34 22.72
C ILE A 121 -2.10 -6.35 21.21
N GLU A 122 -1.17 -7.21 20.82
CA GLU A 122 -0.80 -7.46 19.43
C GLU A 122 -1.20 -8.86 19.01
N ALA A 123 -1.67 -9.00 17.78
CA ALA A 123 -1.93 -10.26 17.12
C ALA A 123 -1.44 -10.19 15.66
N HIS A 124 -0.97 -11.31 15.14
CA HIS A 124 -0.59 -11.44 13.73
C HIS A 124 -1.12 -12.75 13.18
N VAL A 125 -1.50 -12.74 11.91
CA VAL A 125 -2.02 -13.93 11.22
C VAL A 125 -1.55 -13.92 9.78
N ASP A 126 -1.20 -15.11 9.29
CA ASP A 126 -1.02 -15.39 7.88
C ASP A 126 -2.28 -16.03 7.31
N VAL A 127 -2.88 -15.37 6.33
CA VAL A 127 -4.13 -15.81 5.71
C VAL A 127 -3.96 -15.87 4.20
N LYS A 128 -4.59 -16.87 3.59
CA LYS A 128 -4.71 -16.97 2.14
C LYS A 128 -6.12 -16.57 1.74
N THR A 129 -6.24 -15.61 0.82
CA THR A 129 -7.53 -15.23 0.24
C THR A 129 -7.98 -16.25 -0.82
N THR A 130 -9.24 -16.18 -1.20
CA THR A 130 -9.87 -16.90 -2.33
C THR A 130 -9.08 -16.76 -3.63
N ASP A 131 -8.60 -15.55 -3.92
CA ASP A 131 -7.75 -15.22 -5.08
C ASP A 131 -6.32 -15.80 -5.02
N ASN A 132 -5.98 -16.57 -3.99
CA ASN A 132 -4.65 -17.13 -3.73
C ASN A 132 -3.56 -16.10 -3.39
N TYR A 133 -3.92 -14.90 -2.90
CA TYR A 133 -2.94 -14.03 -2.25
C TYR A 133 -2.70 -14.52 -0.82
N THR A 134 -1.43 -14.63 -0.41
CA THR A 134 -1.11 -14.86 1.00
C THR A 134 -0.72 -13.54 1.66
N LEU A 135 -1.49 -13.14 2.66
CA LEU A 135 -1.39 -11.89 3.39
C LEU A 135 -0.94 -12.15 4.82
N ARG A 136 -0.02 -11.33 5.34
CA ARG A 136 0.25 -11.22 6.77
C ARG A 136 -0.40 -9.95 7.31
N MET A 137 -1.39 -10.12 8.17
CA MET A 137 -2.11 -9.03 8.81
C MET A 137 -1.64 -8.88 10.26
N PHE A 138 -1.49 -7.64 10.72
CA PHE A 138 -1.15 -7.29 12.08
C PHE A 138 -2.29 -6.47 12.68
N CYS A 139 -2.82 -6.92 13.81
CA CYS A 139 -3.80 -6.19 14.59
C CYS A 139 -3.16 -5.67 15.87
N ILE A 140 -3.53 -4.44 16.24
CA ILE A 140 -3.19 -3.83 17.52
C ILE A 140 -4.48 -3.44 18.23
N GLY A 141 -4.50 -3.55 19.55
CA GLY A 141 -5.59 -3.07 20.40
C GLY A 141 -5.08 -2.66 21.77
N PHE A 142 -5.80 -1.75 22.42
CA PHE A 142 -5.47 -1.26 23.75
C PHE A 142 -6.63 -1.51 24.70
N THR A 143 -6.33 -1.69 25.98
CA THR A 143 -7.38 -1.79 27.00
C THR A 143 -8.08 -0.45 27.20
N LYS A 144 -9.41 -0.48 27.33
CA LYS A 144 -10.22 0.70 27.60
C LYS A 144 -10.44 0.85 29.11
N ARG A 145 -10.42 2.09 29.58
CA ARG A 145 -10.80 2.41 30.96
C ARG A 145 -12.32 2.35 31.11
N ARG A 146 -12.81 1.69 32.16
CA ARG A 146 -14.25 1.67 32.46
C ARG A 146 -14.70 3.02 33.03
N PRO A 147 -15.93 3.48 32.75
CA PRO A 147 -16.49 4.62 33.44
C PRO A 147 -16.51 4.31 34.95
N ASN A 148 -16.14 5.29 35.78
CA ASN A 148 -16.06 5.18 37.25
C ASN A 148 -14.91 4.32 37.80
N GLN A 149 -13.91 3.98 36.99
CA GLN A 149 -12.74 3.27 37.47
C GLN A 149 -11.82 4.18 38.31
N VAL A 150 -11.66 3.86 39.61
CA VAL A 150 -10.80 4.61 40.55
C VAL A 150 -9.31 4.44 40.22
N LYS A 151 -8.88 3.21 39.89
CA LYS A 151 -7.48 2.93 39.52
C LYS A 151 -7.11 3.70 38.24
N ARG A 152 -5.94 4.37 38.28
CA ARG A 152 -5.36 5.03 37.10
C ARG A 152 -4.94 4.05 36.01
N THR A 153 -4.65 2.81 36.39
CA THR A 153 -4.14 1.75 35.49
C THR A 153 -5.24 0.80 35.05
N THR A 154 -5.12 0.30 33.82
CA THR A 154 -6.09 -0.58 33.15
C THR A 154 -5.38 -1.79 32.52
N TYR A 155 -4.67 -2.56 33.34
CA TYR A 155 -3.95 -3.72 32.85
C TYR A 155 -4.85 -4.96 32.82
N ALA A 156 -4.87 -5.63 31.66
CA ALA A 156 -5.51 -6.93 31.52
C ALA A 156 -4.59 -8.03 32.06
N GLN A 157 -5.18 -9.07 32.65
CA GLN A 157 -4.40 -10.24 33.08
C GLN A 157 -3.83 -11.00 31.88
N THR A 158 -2.69 -11.68 32.05
CA THR A 158 -2.04 -12.43 30.97
C THR A 158 -2.95 -13.51 30.36
N SER A 159 -3.82 -14.14 31.17
CA SER A 159 -4.84 -15.09 30.71
C SER A 159 -5.84 -14.44 29.75
N GLN A 160 -6.37 -13.27 30.12
CA GLN A 160 -7.29 -12.48 29.29
C GLN A 160 -6.62 -12.03 27.99
N ILE A 161 -5.36 -11.57 28.05
CA ILE A 161 -4.60 -11.17 26.84
C ILE A 161 -4.47 -12.34 25.87
N ARG A 162 -4.18 -13.55 26.35
CA ARG A 162 -4.11 -14.76 25.50
C ARG A 162 -5.46 -15.10 24.87
N GLN A 163 -6.55 -15.01 25.62
CA GLN A 163 -7.90 -15.24 25.10
C GLN A 163 -8.30 -14.21 24.05
N ILE A 164 -8.01 -12.93 24.29
CA ILE A 164 -8.25 -11.84 23.34
C ILE A 164 -7.46 -12.06 22.05
N ARG A 165 -6.16 -12.44 22.15
CA ARG A 165 -5.35 -12.75 20.97
C ARG A 165 -5.94 -13.87 20.13
N ARG A 166 -6.44 -14.96 20.76
CA ARG A 166 -7.11 -16.05 20.04
C ARG A 166 -8.34 -15.57 19.28
N LYS A 167 -9.22 -14.78 19.93
CA LYS A 167 -10.40 -14.20 19.28
C LYS A 167 -10.03 -13.24 18.15
N MET A 168 -9.00 -12.41 18.34
CA MET A 168 -8.49 -11.51 17.29
C MET A 168 -8.05 -12.31 16.06
N THR A 169 -7.25 -13.36 16.27
CA THR A 169 -6.76 -14.17 15.16
C THR A 169 -7.91 -14.89 14.44
N GLU A 170 -8.87 -15.44 15.18
CA GLU A 170 -10.02 -16.14 14.62
C GLU A 170 -10.89 -15.23 13.73
N ILE A 171 -11.25 -14.03 14.21
CA ILE A 171 -12.05 -13.08 13.44
C ILE A 171 -11.29 -12.62 12.18
N MET A 172 -9.99 -12.36 12.31
CA MET A 172 -9.16 -11.98 11.17
C MET A 172 -9.09 -13.09 10.11
N VAL A 173 -8.96 -14.37 10.51
CA VAL A 173 -8.97 -15.50 9.60
C VAL A 173 -10.32 -15.58 8.88
N ASN A 174 -11.42 -15.57 9.64
CA ASN A 174 -12.77 -15.75 9.09
C ASN A 174 -13.11 -14.65 8.06
N GLN A 175 -12.79 -13.39 8.38
CA GLN A 175 -13.08 -12.26 7.48
C GLN A 175 -12.20 -12.21 6.21
N ALA A 176 -10.99 -12.77 6.27
CA ALA A 176 -10.04 -12.72 5.17
C ALA A 176 -10.03 -13.99 4.28
N GLN A 177 -10.39 -15.16 4.81
CA GLN A 177 -10.49 -16.40 4.02
C GLN A 177 -11.73 -16.41 3.12
N SER A 178 -12.82 -15.77 3.54
CA SER A 178 -14.09 -15.75 2.80
C SER A 178 -14.09 -14.75 1.63
N CYS A 179 -13.09 -13.88 1.52
CA CYS A 179 -13.12 -12.71 0.67
C CYS A 179 -11.94 -12.63 -0.29
N ASP A 180 -12.22 -12.06 -1.46
CA ASP A 180 -11.21 -11.65 -2.43
C ASP A 180 -10.37 -10.49 -1.89
N LEU A 181 -9.21 -10.24 -2.52
CA LEU A 181 -8.36 -9.12 -2.12
C LEU A 181 -9.11 -7.77 -2.22
N LYS A 182 -9.99 -7.66 -3.23
CA LYS A 182 -10.84 -6.49 -3.46
C LYS A 182 -11.75 -6.19 -2.27
N GLU A 183 -12.54 -7.19 -1.89
CA GLU A 183 -13.51 -7.08 -0.81
C GLU A 183 -12.80 -6.84 0.52
N LEU A 184 -11.68 -7.52 0.74
CA LEU A 184 -10.90 -7.35 1.95
C LEU A 184 -10.38 -5.91 2.11
N VAL A 185 -9.92 -5.28 1.02
CA VAL A 185 -9.53 -3.86 1.03
C VAL A 185 -10.74 -2.96 1.32
N GLN A 186 -11.92 -3.26 0.78
CA GLN A 186 -13.15 -2.54 1.11
C GLN A 186 -13.55 -2.69 2.58
N LYS A 187 -13.21 -3.81 3.23
CA LYS A 187 -13.40 -3.99 4.69
C LYS A 187 -12.36 -3.21 5.51
N PHE A 188 -11.15 -3.01 4.97
CA PHE A 188 -10.10 -2.26 5.65
C PHE A 188 -10.42 -0.77 5.76
N ILE A 189 -10.91 -0.12 4.69
CA ILE A 189 -11.20 1.33 4.65
C ILE A 189 -12.09 1.78 5.83
N PRO A 190 -13.31 1.25 6.04
CA PRO A 190 -14.20 1.60 7.15
C PRO A 190 -13.89 0.88 8.48
N GLU A 191 -12.79 0.13 8.54
CA GLU A 191 -12.32 -0.59 9.75
C GLU A 191 -13.29 -1.63 10.32
N MET A 192 -14.10 -2.29 9.47
CA MET A 192 -15.14 -3.22 9.93
C MET A 192 -14.57 -4.34 10.81
N ILE A 193 -13.41 -4.88 10.45
CA ILE A 193 -12.74 -5.96 11.20
C ILE A 193 -12.34 -5.48 12.61
N GLY A 194 -11.87 -4.23 12.75
CA GLY A 194 -11.49 -3.67 14.05
C GLY A 194 -12.70 -3.54 14.98
N LYS A 195 -13.83 -3.05 14.45
CA LYS A 195 -15.08 -2.91 15.19
C LYS A 195 -15.68 -4.26 15.59
N GLU A 196 -15.58 -5.27 14.73
CA GLU A 196 -16.04 -6.62 15.04
C GLU A 196 -15.22 -7.28 16.16
N ILE A 197 -13.89 -7.11 16.12
CA ILE A 197 -13.00 -7.54 17.20
C ILE A 197 -13.37 -6.85 18.51
N GLU A 198 -13.61 -5.54 18.51
CA GLU A 198 -14.00 -4.78 19.71
C GLU A 198 -15.29 -5.35 20.34
N LYS A 199 -16.31 -5.64 19.52
CA LYS A 199 -17.57 -6.23 19.98
C LYS A 199 -17.37 -7.62 20.58
N ALA A 200 -16.65 -8.51 19.89
CA ALA A 200 -16.46 -9.90 20.32
C ALA A 200 -15.59 -10.02 21.60
N THR A 201 -14.63 -9.11 21.77
CA THR A 201 -13.70 -9.09 22.91
C THR A 201 -14.27 -8.36 24.13
N HIS A 202 -15.32 -7.55 23.97
CA HIS A 202 -15.98 -6.83 25.07
C HIS A 202 -16.41 -7.75 26.22
N SER A 203 -16.81 -8.99 25.91
CA SER A 203 -17.14 -10.03 26.88
C SER A 203 -15.99 -10.41 27.83
N ILE A 204 -14.74 -10.32 27.38
CA ILE A 204 -13.55 -10.68 28.16
C ILE A 204 -13.01 -9.43 28.86
N TYR A 205 -12.72 -8.39 28.07
CA TYR A 205 -12.19 -7.12 28.56
C TYR A 205 -12.49 -6.01 27.54
N PRO A 206 -12.93 -4.82 27.97
CA PRO A 206 -13.23 -3.74 27.04
C PRO A 206 -11.95 -3.22 26.38
N LEU A 207 -11.93 -3.19 25.04
CA LEU A 207 -10.84 -2.63 24.24
C LEU A 207 -11.21 -1.28 23.67
N GLN A 208 -10.20 -0.54 23.21
CA GLN A 208 -10.30 0.69 22.43
C GLN A 208 -9.22 0.70 21.36
N ASN A 209 -9.43 1.48 20.30
CA ASN A 209 -8.44 1.70 19.24
C ASN A 209 -7.92 0.39 18.64
N VAL A 210 -8.85 -0.50 18.29
CA VAL A 210 -8.54 -1.77 17.64
C VAL A 210 -8.41 -1.55 16.15
N PHE A 211 -7.20 -1.69 15.63
CA PHE A 211 -6.90 -1.44 14.22
C PHE A 211 -6.09 -2.56 13.59
N ILE A 212 -6.30 -2.77 12.29
CA ILE A 212 -5.36 -3.49 11.46
C ILE A 212 -4.21 -2.53 11.16
N ARG A 213 -3.13 -2.67 11.91
CA ARG A 213 -1.96 -1.80 11.84
C ARG A 213 -1.22 -1.95 10.52
N LYS A 214 -1.04 -3.18 10.05
CA LYS A 214 -0.18 -3.47 8.89
C LYS A 214 -0.67 -4.69 8.14
N VAL A 215 -0.60 -4.62 6.81
CA VAL A 215 -0.87 -5.74 5.92
C VAL A 215 0.26 -5.85 4.92
N LYS A 216 0.81 -7.05 4.78
CA LYS A 216 1.86 -7.37 3.80
C LYS A 216 1.39 -8.50 2.90
N ILE A 217 1.54 -8.36 1.58
CA ILE A 217 1.48 -9.50 0.67
C ILE A 217 2.81 -10.27 0.77
N LEU A 218 2.73 -11.55 1.15
CA LEU A 218 3.89 -12.45 1.16
C LEU A 218 4.09 -13.14 -0.19
N LYS A 219 2.98 -13.60 -0.80
CA LYS A 219 2.95 -14.28 -2.07
C LYS A 219 1.76 -13.76 -2.86
N ALA A 220 2.05 -13.30 -4.07
CA ALA A 220 1.02 -12.99 -5.05
C ALA A 220 0.81 -14.21 -5.97
N PRO A 221 -0.43 -14.45 -6.44
CA PRO A 221 -0.70 -15.42 -7.48
C PRO A 221 -0.03 -15.01 -8.81
N LYS A 222 -0.08 -15.90 -9.81
CA LYS A 222 0.40 -15.56 -11.15
C LYS A 222 -0.39 -14.37 -11.69
N PHE A 223 0.32 -13.50 -12.39
CA PHE A 223 -0.28 -12.31 -13.01
C PHE A 223 -1.33 -12.73 -14.04
N ASP A 224 -2.53 -12.17 -13.89
CA ASP A 224 -3.64 -12.38 -14.80
C ASP A 224 -4.19 -11.01 -15.23
N LEU A 225 -4.09 -10.74 -16.54
CA LEU A 225 -4.51 -9.47 -17.12
C LEU A 225 -6.04 -9.30 -17.04
N GLY A 226 -6.80 -10.40 -17.11
CA GLY A 226 -8.26 -10.37 -17.04
C GLY A 226 -8.74 -9.86 -15.69
N LYS A 227 -8.24 -10.49 -14.62
CA LYS A 227 -8.53 -10.09 -13.24
C LYS A 227 -8.12 -8.64 -12.96
N LEU A 228 -6.95 -8.20 -13.44
CA LEU A 228 -6.51 -6.81 -13.29
C LEU A 228 -7.50 -5.82 -13.93
N MET A 229 -8.01 -6.11 -15.12
CA MET A 229 -8.91 -5.20 -15.83
C MET A 229 -10.27 -5.09 -15.14
N GLU A 230 -10.76 -6.14 -14.48
CA GLU A 230 -11.98 -6.09 -13.66
C GLU A 230 -11.88 -5.08 -12.52
N PHE A 231 -10.70 -4.91 -11.92
CA PHE A 231 -10.46 -3.87 -10.91
C PHE A 231 -10.62 -2.44 -11.44
N ARG A 232 -10.77 -2.25 -12.75
CA ARG A 232 -10.87 -0.92 -13.39
C ARG A 232 -12.26 -0.62 -13.96
N PHE A 233 -12.95 -1.59 -14.56
CA PHE A 233 -14.14 -1.34 -15.39
C PHE A 233 -15.51 -1.44 -14.71
N MET A 234 -15.59 -1.89 -13.45
CA MET A 234 -16.88 -2.01 -12.75
C MET A 234 -17.60 -0.68 -12.43
N GLY A 235 -17.02 0.48 -12.80
CA GLY A 235 -17.67 1.79 -12.68
C GLY A 235 -18.22 2.39 -13.99
N THR A 236 -18.00 1.74 -15.14
CA THR A 236 -18.37 2.29 -16.46
C THR A 236 -19.47 1.52 -17.17
N THR A 237 -19.71 0.26 -16.83
CA THR A 237 -20.73 -0.57 -17.50
C THR A 237 -22.17 -0.20 -17.15
N GLN A 238 -22.43 0.52 -16.05
CA GLN A 238 -23.78 1.02 -15.72
C GLN A 238 -24.17 2.32 -16.45
N LYS A 239 -23.24 3.01 -17.13
CA LYS A 239 -23.53 4.27 -17.83
C LYS A 239 -23.71 4.14 -19.34
N MET A 240 -23.67 2.92 -19.90
CA MET A 240 -23.93 2.67 -21.33
C MET A 240 -25.25 1.95 -21.62
N LEU A 241 -26.15 1.85 -20.63
CA LEU A 241 -27.47 1.23 -20.78
C LEU A 241 -28.64 2.20 -20.47
N VAL A 242 -28.45 3.49 -20.75
CA VAL A 242 -29.54 4.46 -20.90
C VAL A 242 -29.27 5.30 -22.14
#